data_AF-A0A7W7QHC3-F1
#
_entry.id   AF-A0A7W7QHC3-F1
#
_cell.length_a   1.000
_cell.length_b   1.000
_cell.length_c   1.000
_cell.angle_alpha   90.00
_cell.angle_beta   90.00
_cell.angle_gamma   90.00
#
_symmetry.space_group_name_H-M   'P 1'
#
loop_
_entity.id
_entity.type
_entity.pdbx_description
1 polymer ?
#
loop_
_entity_poly.entity_id
_entity_poly.type
_entity_poly.pdbx_seq_one_letter_code
_entity_poly.pdbx_strand_id
1 'polypeptide(L)'
;MKDVEVAARVSRIGGLPLAPEGFSWPLCSRCDGPLRFLFQLMADDLGDHAESLRPGALLSFFMCDNDPGQCEAWDPEAGGNRAYLFAADATVAATSPGEAFVLSQCFEIGICEVEPETADEVADFKVVGWLGGEAEWWDTDMTPTCSTCGTPMGFVAQMREGYSRNWLMNFGGGEAFVFACPPCDAASVVLQG
;
A
#
# COMPACT_ATOMS: atom_id res chain seq x y z
N MET A 1 22.22 -10.60 -10.32
CA MET A 1 21.48 -10.65 -9.04
C MET A 1 20.20 -11.41 -9.30
N LYS A 2 20.23 -12.71 -9.02
CA LYS A 2 19.06 -13.53 -8.65
C LYS A 2 19.02 -13.39 -7.11
N ASP A 3 17.92 -13.08 -6.43
CA ASP A 3 16.60 -13.69 -6.51
C ASP A 3 15.49 -12.63 -6.29
N VAL A 4 14.60 -12.43 -7.26
CA VAL A 4 13.26 -11.85 -6.99
C VAL A 4 12.39 -13.01 -6.54
N GLU A 5 12.61 -13.49 -5.32
CA GLU A 5 11.72 -14.46 -4.70
C GLU A 5 11.73 -14.24 -3.19
N VAL A 6 10.92 -13.29 -2.74
CA VAL A 6 10.54 -13.22 -1.33
C VAL A 6 9.08 -13.59 -1.26
N ALA A 7 8.80 -14.88 -1.08
CA ALA A 7 7.45 -15.38 -0.76
C ALA A 7 7.10 -15.21 0.73
N ALA A 8 7.85 -14.38 1.47
CA ALA A 8 7.62 -14.17 2.88
C ALA A 8 6.30 -13.41 3.13
N ARG A 9 5.51 -13.90 4.09
CA ARG A 9 4.30 -13.26 4.60
C ARG A 9 4.67 -12.18 5.61
N VAL A 10 5.30 -11.11 5.12
CA VAL A 10 5.72 -9.95 5.91
C VAL A 10 5.29 -8.66 5.24
N SER A 11 5.18 -7.60 6.02
CA SER A 11 4.99 -6.24 5.55
C SER A 11 6.25 -5.80 4.82
N ARG A 12 6.07 -5.29 3.59
CA ARG A 12 7.21 -4.96 2.73
C ARG A 12 6.88 -3.92 1.69
N ILE A 13 7.93 -3.27 1.23
CA ILE A 13 7.95 -2.44 0.03
C ILE A 13 8.60 -3.25 -1.09
N GLY A 14 7.97 -3.29 -2.27
CA GLY A 14 8.49 -3.95 -3.45
C GLY A 14 8.47 -5.48 -3.41
N GLY A 15 9.12 -6.09 -4.40
CA GLY A 15 9.03 -7.54 -4.65
C GLY A 15 7.74 -7.95 -5.38
N LEU A 16 7.48 -9.25 -5.46
CA LEU A 16 6.20 -9.76 -5.98
C LEU A 16 5.17 -9.75 -4.85
N PRO A 17 3.94 -9.25 -5.02
CA PRO A 17 2.91 -9.36 -3.99
C PRO A 17 2.56 -10.82 -3.73
N LEU A 18 2.22 -11.14 -2.48
CA LEU A 18 1.44 -12.34 -2.22
C LEU A 18 -0.02 -12.10 -2.58
N ALA A 19 -0.66 -13.11 -3.17
CA ALA A 19 -2.04 -13.05 -3.61
C ALA A 19 -2.70 -14.43 -3.53
N PRO A 20 -4.04 -14.51 -3.65
CA PRO A 20 -4.74 -15.77 -3.85
C PRO A 20 -4.35 -16.45 -5.18
N GLU A 21 -4.56 -17.76 -5.26
CA GLU A 21 -4.41 -18.49 -6.52
C GLU A 21 -5.32 -17.90 -7.60
N GLY A 22 -4.81 -17.78 -8.83
CA GLY A 22 -5.55 -17.20 -9.95
C GLY A 22 -5.65 -15.68 -9.94
N PHE A 23 -4.94 -14.98 -9.04
CA PHE A 23 -4.88 -13.53 -9.04
C PHE A 23 -4.44 -12.97 -10.40
N SER A 24 -5.22 -12.00 -10.89
CA SER A 24 -4.94 -11.27 -12.13
C SER A 24 -4.36 -9.91 -11.79
N TRP A 25 -3.20 -9.61 -12.37
CA TRP A 25 -2.52 -8.33 -12.15
C TRP A 25 -3.41 -7.15 -12.57
N PRO A 26 -3.57 -6.11 -11.73
CA PRO A 26 -4.50 -5.03 -12.02
C PRO A 26 -3.97 -4.11 -13.14
N LEU A 27 -4.89 -3.69 -14.01
CA LEU A 27 -4.64 -2.68 -15.03
C LEU A 27 -5.21 -1.32 -14.61
N CYS A 28 -4.57 -0.26 -15.09
CA CYS A 28 -5.05 1.11 -15.00
C CYS A 28 -6.27 1.29 -15.92
N SER A 29 -7.36 1.85 -15.38
CA SER A 29 -8.59 2.07 -16.16
C SER A 29 -8.46 3.15 -17.24
N ARG A 30 -7.40 3.97 -17.21
CA ARG A 30 -7.20 5.10 -18.13
C ARG A 30 -6.27 4.78 -19.30
N CYS A 31 -5.16 4.09 -19.03
CA CYS A 31 -4.13 3.81 -20.03
C CYS A 31 -4.01 2.32 -20.40
N ASP A 32 -4.84 1.46 -19.80
CA ASP A 32 -4.86 0.00 -19.96
C ASP A 32 -3.54 -0.72 -19.59
N GLY A 33 -2.52 0.03 -19.17
CA GLY A 33 -1.24 -0.52 -18.73
C GLY A 33 -1.32 -1.15 -17.34
N PRO A 34 -0.46 -2.12 -17.01
CA PRO A 34 -0.41 -2.69 -15.67
C PRO A 34 -0.07 -1.64 -14.61
N LEU A 35 -0.69 -1.76 -13.43
CA LEU A 35 -0.30 -0.96 -12.27
C LEU A 35 1.00 -1.50 -11.66
N ARG A 36 1.86 -0.64 -11.12
CA ARG A 36 3.06 -1.09 -10.41
C ARG A 36 2.69 -1.49 -8.98
N PHE A 37 3.18 -2.64 -8.51
CA PHE A 37 3.09 -3.02 -7.10
C PHE A 37 4.06 -2.20 -6.26
N LEU A 38 3.58 -1.63 -5.16
CA LEU A 38 4.37 -0.76 -4.30
C LEU A 38 4.67 -1.38 -2.94
N PHE A 39 3.65 -1.85 -2.21
CA PHE A 39 3.83 -2.44 -0.89
C PHE A 39 2.71 -3.40 -0.53
N GLN A 40 2.99 -4.24 0.47
CA GLN A 40 2.00 -5.02 1.18
C GLN A 40 2.15 -4.83 2.69
N LEU A 41 1.04 -4.89 3.43
CA LEU A 41 0.99 -4.83 4.89
C LEU A 41 0.29 -6.09 5.42
N MET A 42 0.93 -6.77 6.36
CA MET A 42 0.39 -7.95 7.03
C MET A 42 -0.23 -7.52 8.35
N ALA A 43 -1.49 -7.89 8.59
CA ALA A 43 -2.17 -7.57 9.86
C ALA A 43 -1.37 -8.04 11.08
N ASP A 44 -0.73 -9.21 10.98
CA ASP A 44 0.05 -9.81 12.07
C ASP A 44 1.31 -9.00 12.43
N ASP A 45 1.89 -8.27 11.48
CA ASP A 45 3.04 -7.41 11.75
C ASP A 45 2.60 -6.10 12.40
N LEU A 46 1.44 -5.55 12.00
CA LEU A 46 0.93 -4.28 12.54
C LEU A 46 0.54 -4.38 14.02
N GLY A 47 0.36 -5.59 14.56
CA GLY A 47 0.06 -5.82 15.96
C GLY A 47 -1.23 -5.11 16.40
N ASP A 48 -1.15 -4.38 17.50
CA ASP A 48 -2.30 -3.66 18.07
C ASP A 48 -2.80 -2.51 17.16
N HIS A 49 -2.03 -2.12 16.14
CA HIS A 49 -2.43 -1.10 15.17
C HIS A 49 -3.27 -1.64 14.00
N ALA A 50 -3.56 -2.95 13.96
CA ALA A 50 -4.38 -3.59 12.92
C ALA A 50 -5.89 -3.64 13.25
N GLU A 51 -6.44 -2.74 14.07
CA GLU A 51 -7.87 -2.74 14.45
C GLU A 51 -8.82 -2.75 13.24
N SER A 52 -8.41 -2.10 12.15
CA SER A 52 -9.14 -2.03 10.89
C SER A 52 -8.91 -3.24 9.97
N LEU A 53 -8.24 -4.30 10.44
CA LEU A 53 -7.93 -5.51 9.67
C LEU A 53 -8.37 -6.79 10.41
N ARG A 54 -8.59 -7.87 9.66
CA ARG A 54 -8.74 -9.20 10.26
C ARG A 54 -7.36 -9.80 10.58
N PRO A 55 -7.25 -10.66 11.60
CA PRO A 55 -6.04 -11.45 11.82
C PRO A 55 -5.61 -12.21 10.56
N GLY A 56 -4.32 -12.21 10.26
CA GLY A 56 -3.76 -12.83 9.06
C GLY A 56 -4.09 -12.18 7.72
N ALA A 57 -4.86 -11.08 7.69
CA ALA A 57 -5.20 -10.38 6.46
C ALA A 57 -3.96 -9.72 5.83
N LEU A 58 -3.99 -9.63 4.50
CA LEU A 58 -2.92 -9.04 3.71
C LEU A 58 -3.48 -7.90 2.86
N LEU A 59 -3.02 -6.68 3.13
CA LEU A 59 -3.32 -5.52 2.28
C LEU A 59 -2.23 -5.37 1.23
N SER A 60 -2.59 -5.16 -0.04
CA SER A 60 -1.65 -4.91 -1.13
C SER A 60 -2.03 -3.65 -1.90
N PHE A 61 -1.05 -2.83 -2.26
CA PHE A 61 -1.27 -1.59 -3.01
C PHE A 61 -0.53 -1.55 -4.35
N PHE A 62 -1.25 -1.11 -5.37
CA PHE A 62 -0.78 -0.94 -6.74
C PHE A 62 -1.13 0.46 -7.25
N MET A 63 -0.24 1.07 -8.04
CA MET A 63 -0.44 2.42 -8.57
C MET A 63 0.08 2.55 -9.99
N CYS A 64 -0.57 3.35 -10.82
CA CYS A 64 -0.14 3.60 -12.19
C CYS A 64 1.12 4.47 -12.21
N ASP A 65 2.19 3.97 -12.84
CA ASP A 65 3.42 4.71 -13.12
C ASP A 65 3.77 4.71 -14.62
N ASN A 66 2.78 4.40 -15.47
CA ASN A 66 2.97 4.32 -16.92
C ASN A 66 3.13 5.71 -17.57
N ASP A 67 2.45 6.71 -17.01
CA ASP A 67 2.55 8.13 -17.36
C ASP A 67 2.29 8.97 -16.09
N PRO A 68 3.36 9.24 -15.31
CA PRO A 68 3.22 9.81 -13.96
C PRO A 68 2.42 11.11 -13.93
N GLY A 69 1.48 11.20 -12.97
CA GLY A 69 0.63 12.37 -12.77
C GLY A 69 -0.56 12.47 -13.75
N GLN A 70 -0.63 11.61 -14.78
CA GLN A 70 -1.70 11.70 -15.76
C GLN A 70 -2.90 10.80 -15.44
N CYS A 71 -2.72 9.70 -14.72
CA CYS A 71 -3.75 8.67 -14.59
C CYS A 71 -4.66 8.78 -13.36
N GLU A 72 -4.80 9.96 -12.76
CA GLU A 72 -5.71 10.20 -11.61
C GLU A 72 -5.47 9.21 -10.45
N ALA A 73 -4.22 8.81 -10.25
CA ALA A 73 -3.85 7.81 -9.24
C ALA A 73 -4.09 8.26 -7.79
N TRP A 74 -4.41 9.54 -7.58
CA TRP A 74 -4.77 10.10 -6.28
C TRP A 74 -6.19 9.75 -5.84
N ASP A 75 -7.10 9.50 -6.79
CA ASP A 75 -8.49 9.14 -6.53
C ASP A 75 -8.65 7.60 -6.53
N PRO A 76 -9.06 6.98 -5.41
CA PRO A 76 -9.24 5.54 -5.33
C PRO A 76 -10.30 4.99 -6.31
N GLU A 77 -11.24 5.82 -6.78
CA GLU A 77 -12.32 5.39 -7.66
C GLU A 77 -12.00 5.59 -9.15
N ALA A 78 -11.00 6.43 -9.48
CA ALA A 78 -10.62 6.72 -10.86
C ALA A 78 -9.90 5.55 -11.57
N GLY A 79 -9.46 4.53 -10.82
CA GLY A 79 -8.79 3.34 -11.35
C GLY A 79 -7.32 3.55 -11.75
N GLY A 80 -6.74 4.69 -11.38
CA GLY A 80 -5.30 4.96 -11.46
C GLY A 80 -4.48 4.29 -10.35
N ASN A 81 -5.15 3.83 -9.29
CA ASN A 81 -4.57 3.01 -8.25
C ASN A 81 -5.52 1.84 -7.91
N ARG A 82 -5.03 0.85 -7.16
CA ARG A 82 -5.87 -0.22 -6.63
C ARG A 82 -5.27 -0.81 -5.37
N ALA A 83 -6.11 -0.95 -4.35
CA ALA A 83 -5.80 -1.69 -3.15
C ALA A 83 -6.62 -2.99 -3.08
N TYR A 84 -6.03 -4.03 -2.51
CA TYR A 84 -6.69 -5.30 -2.23
C TYR A 84 -6.55 -5.63 -0.75
N LEU A 85 -7.62 -6.18 -0.17
CA LEU A 85 -7.59 -6.82 1.15
C LEU A 85 -7.82 -8.32 0.94
N PHE A 86 -6.75 -9.10 1.09
CA PHE A 86 -6.81 -10.55 0.96
C PHE A 86 -6.93 -11.23 2.32
N ALA A 87 -7.57 -12.39 2.32
CA ALA A 87 -7.61 -13.28 3.46
C ALA A 87 -6.26 -14.00 3.67
N ALA A 88 -6.15 -14.75 4.77
CA ALA A 88 -4.92 -15.42 5.19
C ALA A 88 -4.40 -16.49 4.20
N ASP A 89 -5.22 -16.93 3.26
CA ASP A 89 -4.86 -17.91 2.23
C ASP A 89 -4.06 -17.32 1.05
N ALA A 90 -3.99 -16.00 0.92
CA ALA A 90 -3.18 -15.31 -0.09
C ALA A 90 -1.67 -15.52 0.14
N THR A 91 -1.15 -16.64 -0.34
CA THR A 91 0.19 -17.16 -0.05
C THR A 91 1.04 -17.35 -1.30
N VAL A 92 0.46 -17.13 -2.49
CA VAL A 92 1.14 -17.35 -3.77
C VAL A 92 1.78 -16.04 -4.22
N ALA A 93 3.04 -16.07 -4.62
CA ALA A 93 3.66 -14.93 -5.29
C ALA A 93 2.97 -14.67 -6.63
N ALA A 94 2.45 -13.47 -6.84
CA ALA A 94 1.77 -13.11 -8.08
C ALA A 94 2.72 -13.20 -9.29
N THR A 95 2.19 -13.60 -10.44
CA THR A 95 2.95 -13.57 -11.70
C THR A 95 3.00 -12.13 -12.21
N SER A 96 4.20 -11.54 -12.24
CA SER A 96 4.38 -10.16 -12.71
C SER A 96 4.28 -10.06 -14.24
N PRO A 97 3.67 -8.98 -14.78
CA PRO A 97 3.68 -8.68 -16.22
C PRO A 97 5.04 -8.17 -16.72
N GLY A 98 6.03 -7.98 -15.84
CA GLY A 98 7.39 -7.58 -16.19
C GLY A 98 8.11 -6.84 -15.06
N GLU A 99 9.44 -6.77 -15.12
CA GLU A 99 10.27 -6.15 -14.07
C GLU A 99 9.93 -4.66 -13.83
N ALA A 100 9.42 -3.94 -14.83
CA ALA A 100 9.03 -2.53 -14.72
C ALA A 100 7.81 -2.28 -13.81
N PHE A 101 7.05 -3.33 -13.47
CA PHE A 101 5.81 -3.27 -12.68
C PHE A 101 5.99 -3.74 -11.24
N VAL A 102 7.23 -4.00 -10.84
CA VAL A 102 7.64 -4.22 -9.46
C VAL A 102 8.78 -3.27 -9.12
N LEU A 103 8.92 -2.90 -7.86
CA LEU A 103 10.10 -2.15 -7.43
C LEU A 103 11.34 -3.05 -7.52
N SER A 104 12.43 -2.48 -8.01
CA SER A 104 13.70 -3.21 -8.23
C SER A 104 14.37 -3.68 -6.94
N GLN A 105 13.97 -3.13 -5.79
CA GLN A 105 14.40 -3.54 -4.47
C GLN A 105 13.20 -3.95 -3.63
N CYS A 106 13.44 -4.87 -2.70
CA CYS A 106 12.46 -5.35 -1.73
C CYS A 106 12.99 -5.05 -0.33
N PHE A 107 12.18 -4.38 0.49
CA PHE A 107 12.50 -4.06 1.87
C PHE A 107 11.42 -4.58 2.78
N GLU A 108 11.79 -5.34 3.81
CA GLU A 108 10.89 -5.62 4.92
C GLU A 108 10.65 -4.34 5.73
N ILE A 109 9.42 -4.14 6.18
CA ILE A 109 9.03 -3.02 7.03
C ILE A 109 9.14 -3.48 8.49
N GLY A 110 10.07 -2.88 9.23
CA GLY A 110 10.10 -2.99 10.69
C GLY A 110 9.19 -1.94 11.32
N ILE A 111 8.53 -2.30 12.43
CA ILE A 111 7.68 -1.40 13.20
C ILE A 111 8.37 -1.08 14.51
N CYS A 112 8.43 0.21 14.84
CA CYS A 112 8.92 0.69 16.12
C CYS A 112 8.01 1.81 16.64
N GLU A 113 7.82 1.84 17.95
CA GLU A 113 7.29 3.01 18.63
C GLU A 113 8.39 4.07 18.67
N VAL A 114 8.06 5.28 18.24
CA VAL A 114 8.95 6.43 18.29
C VAL A 114 8.26 7.50 19.11
N GLU A 115 8.91 7.97 20.17
CA GLU A 115 8.58 9.23 20.85
C GLU A 115 9.62 10.27 20.42
N PRO A 116 9.54 10.82 19.20
CA PRO A 116 10.58 11.72 18.73
C PRO A 116 10.48 13.05 19.49
N GLU A 117 11.59 13.51 20.08
CA GLU A 117 11.64 14.85 20.67
C GLU A 117 11.83 15.90 19.57
N THR A 118 12.37 15.51 18.41
CA THR A 118 12.61 16.39 17.25
C THR A 118 12.31 15.75 15.89
N ALA A 119 12.03 16.57 14.87
CA ALA A 119 11.80 16.11 13.50
C ALA A 119 13.05 15.48 12.85
N ASP A 120 14.25 15.90 13.28
CA ASP A 120 15.52 15.36 12.77
C ASP A 120 15.75 13.91 13.23
N GLU A 121 15.32 13.55 14.44
CA GLU A 121 15.41 12.17 14.94
C GLU A 121 14.54 11.21 14.11
N VAL A 122 13.37 11.66 13.64
CA VAL A 122 12.51 10.88 12.73
C VAL A 122 13.18 10.66 11.37
N ALA A 123 13.94 11.64 10.87
CA ALA A 123 14.59 11.57 9.56
C ALA A 123 15.68 10.49 9.49
N ASP A 124 16.35 10.21 10.61
CA ASP A 124 17.42 9.19 10.69
C ASP A 124 16.88 7.75 10.59
N PHE A 125 15.63 7.50 11.00
CA PHE A 125 15.04 6.16 11.03
C PHE A 125 14.59 5.62 9.67
N LYS A 126 14.84 6.33 8.57
CA LYS A 126 14.31 5.99 7.23
C LYS A 126 12.81 5.65 7.29
N VAL A 127 12.03 6.44 8.02
CA VAL A 127 10.61 6.20 8.26
C VAL A 127 9.84 6.27 6.95
N VAL A 128 9.06 5.23 6.66
CA VAL A 128 8.26 5.09 5.43
C VAL A 128 6.76 5.30 5.66
N GLY A 129 6.35 5.60 6.89
CA GLY A 129 4.94 5.79 7.25
C GLY A 129 4.67 5.68 8.75
N TRP A 130 3.40 5.71 9.10
CA TRP A 130 2.85 5.47 10.44
C TRP A 130 1.63 4.58 10.39
N LEU A 131 1.32 3.96 11.54
CA LEU A 131 0.29 2.94 11.71
C LEU A 131 -0.69 3.34 12.81
N GLY A 132 -1.96 2.95 12.65
CA GLY A 132 -2.99 3.16 13.66
C GLY A 132 -3.35 4.63 13.91
N GLY A 133 -4.31 4.87 14.81
CA GLY A 133 -4.84 6.20 15.08
C GLY A 133 -5.79 6.69 13.98
N GLU A 134 -5.75 8.01 13.72
CA GLU A 134 -6.55 8.65 12.67
C GLU A 134 -5.64 9.16 11.54
N ALA A 135 -6.18 9.24 10.32
CA ALA A 135 -5.49 9.82 9.18
C ALA A 135 -5.16 11.30 9.45
N GLU A 136 -3.91 11.70 9.25
CA GLU A 136 -3.49 13.10 9.40
C GLU A 136 -3.65 13.82 8.06
N TRP A 137 -4.87 14.32 7.81
CA TRP A 137 -5.21 15.04 6.59
C TRP A 137 -4.61 16.45 6.56
N TRP A 138 -4.13 16.89 5.39
CA TRP A 138 -3.60 18.25 5.22
C TRP A 138 -4.69 19.33 5.09
N ASP A 139 -5.81 19.00 4.43
CA ASP A 139 -6.88 19.97 4.14
C ASP A 139 -8.27 19.41 4.48
N THR A 140 -8.74 18.47 3.67
CA THR A 140 -10.08 17.91 3.79
C THR A 140 -10.00 16.42 4.15
N ASP A 141 -10.89 15.96 5.03
CA ASP A 141 -11.08 14.54 5.31
C ASP A 141 -11.59 13.82 4.05
N MET A 142 -10.78 12.92 3.52
CA MET A 142 -11.09 12.12 2.34
C MET A 142 -11.28 10.64 2.69
N THR A 143 -11.72 10.33 3.92
CA THR A 143 -12.00 8.95 4.34
C THR A 143 -12.95 8.28 3.35
N PRO A 144 -12.52 7.22 2.65
CA PRO A 144 -13.33 6.60 1.62
C PRO A 144 -14.49 5.84 2.26
N THR A 145 -15.60 5.81 1.53
CA THR A 145 -16.73 4.95 1.85
C THR A 145 -16.56 3.61 1.13
N CYS A 146 -16.82 2.49 1.80
CA CYS A 146 -16.75 1.18 1.16
C CYS A 146 -17.83 1.07 0.08
N SER A 147 -17.43 0.80 -1.16
CA SER A 147 -18.33 0.66 -2.30
C SER A 147 -19.31 -0.51 -2.20
N THR A 148 -19.06 -1.47 -1.31
CA THR A 148 -19.93 -2.64 -1.08
C THR A 148 -21.02 -2.36 -0.04
N CYS A 149 -20.67 -1.83 1.14
CA CYS A 149 -21.61 -1.65 2.25
C CYS A 149 -22.00 -0.20 2.55
N GLY A 150 -21.32 0.78 1.96
CA GLY A 150 -21.61 2.21 2.16
C GLY A 150 -21.14 2.78 3.49
N THR A 151 -20.36 2.05 4.30
CA THR A 151 -19.81 2.57 5.56
C THR A 151 -18.45 3.23 5.34
N PRO A 152 -18.09 4.28 6.11
CA PRO A 152 -16.72 4.77 6.17
C PRO A 152 -15.74 3.62 6.46
N MET A 153 -14.61 3.61 5.75
CA MET A 153 -13.58 2.59 5.94
C MET A 153 -12.68 2.95 7.11
N GLY A 154 -12.13 1.95 7.80
CA GLY A 154 -11.20 2.14 8.91
C GLY A 154 -9.80 2.46 8.41
N PHE A 155 -9.13 3.42 9.04
CA PHE A 155 -7.74 3.74 8.76
C PHE A 155 -6.80 2.59 9.17
N VAL A 156 -5.77 2.33 8.37
CA VAL A 156 -4.77 1.28 8.61
C VAL A 156 -3.39 1.90 8.78
N ALA A 157 -2.99 2.71 7.80
CA ALA A 157 -1.64 3.25 7.73
C ALA A 157 -1.60 4.50 6.84
N GLN A 158 -0.60 5.34 7.06
CA GLN A 158 -0.22 6.41 6.15
C GLN A 158 1.22 6.19 5.73
N MET A 159 1.47 6.15 4.43
CA MET A 159 2.74 5.81 3.83
C MET A 159 3.33 7.04 3.14
N ARG A 160 4.63 7.26 3.29
CA ARG A 160 5.35 8.38 2.69
C ARG A 160 6.11 7.97 1.43
N GLU A 161 6.30 8.93 0.52
CA GLU A 161 7.30 8.78 -0.53
C GLU A 161 8.66 8.50 0.14
N GLY A 162 9.31 7.40 -0.27
CA GLY A 162 10.59 7.05 0.30
C GLY A 162 11.69 7.98 -0.22
N TYR A 163 12.85 8.00 0.48
CA TYR A 163 13.99 8.88 0.18
C TYR A 163 14.64 8.72 -1.22
N SER A 164 14.16 7.80 -2.06
CA SER A 164 14.62 7.60 -3.44
C SER A 164 13.49 7.11 -4.34
N ARG A 165 13.15 7.91 -5.36
CA ARG A 165 12.08 7.64 -6.35
C ARG A 165 12.31 6.37 -7.18
N ASN A 166 13.55 5.92 -7.30
CA ASN A 166 13.90 4.75 -8.10
C ASN A 166 13.92 3.45 -7.27
N TRP A 167 13.95 3.56 -5.94
CA TRP A 167 14.11 2.41 -5.04
C TRP A 167 12.95 2.23 -4.07
N LEU A 168 12.12 3.27 -3.90
CA LEU A 168 10.97 3.29 -3.00
C LEU A 168 9.74 3.80 -3.74
N MET A 169 8.64 3.89 -2.98
CA MET A 169 7.34 4.34 -3.45
C MET A 169 7.42 5.80 -3.89
N ASN A 170 6.80 6.13 -5.02
CA ASN A 170 6.68 7.49 -5.55
C ASN A 170 5.19 7.86 -5.57
N PHE A 171 4.78 8.84 -4.77
CA PHE A 171 3.39 9.31 -4.70
C PHE A 171 3.21 10.69 -5.33
N GLY A 172 4.20 11.15 -6.11
CA GLY A 172 4.14 12.45 -6.78
C GLY A 172 4.33 13.65 -5.85
N GLY A 173 5.03 13.48 -4.73
CA GLY A 173 5.21 14.52 -3.71
C GLY A 173 4.17 14.47 -2.57
N GLY A 174 3.28 13.48 -2.55
CA GLY A 174 2.29 13.27 -1.50
C GLY A 174 2.54 12.03 -0.64
N GLU A 175 1.48 11.63 0.05
CA GLU A 175 1.40 10.48 0.96
C GLU A 175 0.21 9.60 0.58
N ALA A 176 0.30 8.30 0.89
CA ALA A 176 -0.75 7.34 0.65
C ALA A 176 -1.45 6.98 1.96
N PHE A 177 -2.76 7.23 2.03
CA PHE A 177 -3.61 6.95 3.16
C PHE A 177 -4.36 5.64 2.90
N VAL A 178 -4.12 4.64 3.73
CA VAL A 178 -4.56 3.27 3.53
C VAL A 178 -5.75 2.96 4.42
N PHE A 179 -6.82 2.46 3.82
CA PHE A 179 -8.07 2.14 4.49
C PHE A 179 -8.53 0.72 4.19
N ALA A 180 -9.26 0.13 5.13
CA ALA A 180 -9.83 -1.20 5.01
C ALA A 180 -11.28 -1.26 5.52
N CYS A 181 -12.06 -2.15 4.91
CA CYS A 181 -13.38 -2.56 5.37
C CYS A 181 -13.36 -4.08 5.54
N PRO A 182 -12.98 -4.58 6.73
CA PRO A 182 -12.94 -6.01 6.99
C PRO A 182 -14.24 -6.71 6.64
N PRO A 183 -15.45 -6.25 7.03
CA PRO A 183 -16.68 -6.97 6.70
C PRO A 183 -16.87 -7.28 5.21
N CYS A 184 -16.29 -6.47 4.32
CA CYS A 184 -16.44 -6.60 2.87
C CYS A 184 -15.18 -7.07 2.14
N ASP A 185 -14.08 -7.41 2.85
CA ASP A 185 -12.77 -7.70 2.24
C ASP A 185 -12.31 -6.63 1.24
N ALA A 186 -12.58 -5.35 1.57
CA ALA A 186 -12.25 -4.23 0.71
C ALA A 186 -11.12 -3.40 1.31
N ALA A 187 -10.24 -2.89 0.45
CA ALA A 187 -9.25 -1.87 0.79
C ALA A 187 -9.36 -0.69 -0.19
N SER A 188 -8.95 0.47 0.26
CA SER A 188 -8.89 1.70 -0.53
C SER A 188 -7.66 2.50 -0.15
N VAL A 189 -7.08 3.22 -1.12
CA VAL A 189 -5.93 4.09 -0.89
C VAL A 189 -6.17 5.44 -1.55
N VAL A 190 -6.08 6.49 -0.75
CA VAL A 190 -6.18 7.89 -1.21
C VAL A 190 -4.78 8.47 -1.23
N LEU A 191 -4.42 9.22 -2.28
CA LEU A 191 -3.16 9.98 -2.28
C LEU A 191 -3.46 11.47 -2.08
N GLN A 192 -2.72 12.13 -1.19
CA GLN A 192 -2.80 13.58 -0.97
C GLN A 192 -1.39 14.16 -0.87
N GLY A 193 -1.16 15.32 -1.45
CA GLY A 193 0.11 16.06 -1.41
C GLY A 193 -0.09 17.54 -1.69
#